data_AF-A0AAQ4PIT7-F1
#
_entry.id   AF-A0AAQ4PIT7-F1
#
_cell.length_a   1.000
_cell.length_b   1.000
_cell.length_c   1.000
_cell.angle_alpha   90.00
_cell.angle_beta   90.00
_cell.angle_gamma   90.00
#
_symmetry.space_group_name_H-M   'P 1'
#
loop_
_entity.id
_entity.type
_entity.pdbx_description
1 polymer ?
#
loop_
_entity_poly.entity_id
_entity_poly.type
_entity_poly.pdbx_seq_one_letter_code
_entity_poly.pdbx_strand_id
1 'polypeptide(L)'
;MSLWMILPISLPVLTIAGIWVVLYNESCEEPLPLQRGAVLCCTPDNIPLISKCGTLPPESCFFSLICSTGSFMVMLIGLLRYAHVIERHQNCMLNTAGLSAAWICAAGLIMVGNFQVDIAKVLHYVGAGVAFPSSMLFVCLQSTLTYKLAKTQEEYRVGHLRGGMALLALVALVLSGVFFCQESFALQHAAAIFEWTYCMLIMLFYGTFAFEFGSMSGDTLTVLSRGGGGAGGPSFPTSSGHKMEAEGRGSNHHQSDSLSML
;
A
#
# COMPACT_ATOMS: atom_id res chain seq x y z
N MET A 1 -17.02 -15.71 0.93
CA MET A 1 -15.96 -14.94 0.24
C MET A 1 -16.22 -13.47 0.48
N SER A 2 -15.32 -12.78 1.18
CA SER A 2 -15.50 -11.37 1.54
C SER A 2 -15.38 -10.48 0.30
N LEU A 3 -16.26 -9.48 0.14
CA LEU A 3 -16.20 -8.51 -0.98
C LEU A 3 -14.88 -7.73 -0.98
N TRP A 4 -14.21 -7.62 0.18
CA TRP A 4 -12.94 -6.95 0.34
C TRP A 4 -11.79 -7.58 -0.47
N MET A 5 -11.91 -8.83 -0.92
CA MET A 5 -10.93 -9.45 -1.83
C MET A 5 -10.88 -8.81 -3.22
N ILE A 6 -11.98 -8.20 -3.66
CA ILE A 6 -12.06 -7.61 -4.99
C ILE A 6 -11.12 -6.41 -5.10
N LEU A 7 -10.95 -5.66 -4.01
CA LEU A 7 -10.15 -4.45 -3.96
C LEU A 7 -8.65 -4.68 -4.29
N PRO A 8 -7.91 -5.58 -3.62
CA PRO A 8 -6.52 -5.84 -3.98
C PRO A 8 -6.36 -6.47 -5.36
N ILE A 9 -7.37 -7.15 -5.90
CA ILE A 9 -7.36 -7.72 -7.26
C ILE A 9 -7.65 -6.65 -8.31
N SER A 10 -8.54 -5.70 -8.03
CA SER A 10 -8.93 -4.67 -8.99
C SER A 10 -7.79 -3.69 -9.26
N LEU A 11 -6.96 -3.38 -8.26
CA LEU A 11 -5.78 -2.52 -8.45
C LEU A 11 -4.85 -3.01 -9.58
N PRO A 12 -4.24 -4.21 -9.53
CA PRO A 12 -3.39 -4.69 -10.61
C PRO A 12 -4.15 -4.83 -11.92
N VAL A 13 -5.41 -5.32 -11.91
CA VAL A 13 -6.19 -5.46 -13.15
C VAL A 13 -6.38 -4.12 -13.85
N LEU A 14 -6.84 -3.10 -13.13
CA LEU A 14 -7.11 -1.78 -13.68
C LEU A 14 -5.82 -1.06 -14.08
N THR A 15 -4.79 -1.10 -13.23
CA THR A 15 -3.54 -0.39 -13.50
C THR A 15 -2.76 -1.05 -14.63
N ILE A 16 -2.63 -2.38 -14.66
CA ILE A 16 -1.91 -3.08 -15.74
C ILE A 16 -2.67 -2.90 -17.06
N ALA A 17 -3.98 -3.16 -17.09
CA ALA A 17 -4.77 -2.96 -18.31
C ALA A 17 -4.72 -1.50 -18.78
N GLY A 18 -4.81 -0.54 -17.86
CA GLY A 18 -4.72 0.88 -18.17
C GLY A 18 -3.36 1.29 -18.74
N ILE A 19 -2.26 0.80 -18.17
CA ILE A 19 -0.91 1.06 -18.68
C ILE A 19 -0.73 0.48 -20.08
N TRP A 20 -1.26 -0.72 -20.35
CA TRP A 20 -1.24 -1.28 -21.69
C TRP A 20 -2.11 -0.49 -22.67
N VAL A 21 -3.28 -0.01 -22.24
CA VAL A 21 -4.08 0.91 -23.06
C VAL A 21 -3.27 2.15 -23.38
N VAL A 22 -2.63 2.81 -22.41
CA VAL A 22 -1.74 3.96 -22.67
C VAL A 22 -0.63 3.63 -23.69
N LEU A 23 -0.10 2.40 -23.68
CA LEU A 23 0.91 1.96 -24.64
C LEU A 23 0.35 1.67 -26.05
N TYR A 24 -0.90 1.22 -26.16
CA TYR A 24 -1.53 0.82 -27.42
C TYR A 24 -2.53 1.83 -27.99
N ASN A 25 -2.95 2.85 -27.23
CA ASN A 25 -4.15 3.64 -27.53
C ASN A 25 -3.94 4.71 -28.60
N GLU A 26 -2.74 5.13 -28.99
CA GLU A 26 -2.68 6.26 -29.93
C GLU A 26 -1.43 6.38 -30.84
N SER A 27 -1.72 6.88 -32.04
CA SER A 27 -0.88 7.83 -32.80
C SER A 27 0.42 7.34 -33.44
N CYS A 28 0.51 6.07 -33.83
CA CYS A 28 1.55 5.62 -34.74
C CYS A 28 0.93 5.13 -36.05
N GLU A 29 0.50 6.07 -36.91
CA GLU A 29 -0.01 5.75 -38.26
C GLU A 29 1.09 5.21 -39.18
N GLU A 30 2.36 5.42 -38.85
CA GLU A 30 3.50 5.12 -39.73
C GLU A 30 4.36 3.95 -39.21
N PRO A 31 4.64 2.93 -40.04
CA PRO A 31 5.53 1.83 -39.67
C PRO A 31 6.97 2.30 -39.41
N LEU A 32 7.67 1.59 -38.50
CA LEU A 32 9.04 1.85 -38.01
C LEU A 32 10.08 2.40 -39.04
N PRO A 33 10.12 1.96 -40.31
CA PRO A 33 11.09 2.48 -41.28
C PRO A 33 10.87 3.94 -41.72
N LEU A 34 9.67 4.50 -41.54
CA LEU A 34 9.30 5.84 -42.03
C LEU A 34 9.36 6.94 -40.97
N GLN A 35 9.62 6.61 -39.71
CA GLN A 35 9.72 7.61 -38.65
C GLN A 35 11.01 8.45 -38.79
N ARG A 36 10.87 9.67 -39.32
CA ARG A 36 11.90 10.72 -39.27
C ARG A 36 11.43 11.85 -38.35
N GLY A 37 12.06 11.98 -37.19
CA GLY A 37 11.83 13.07 -36.24
C GLY A 37 12.40 12.74 -34.87
N ALA A 38 12.56 13.76 -34.01
CA ALA A 38 13.12 13.60 -32.65
C ALA A 38 12.15 12.98 -31.63
N VAL A 39 10.94 12.60 -32.05
CA VAL A 39 9.88 12.03 -31.20
C VAL A 39 9.63 10.61 -31.66
N LEU A 40 10.19 9.64 -30.93
CA LEU A 40 10.04 8.21 -31.18
C LEU A 40 8.73 7.73 -30.53
N CYS A 41 7.83 7.08 -31.28
CA CYS A 41 6.62 6.46 -30.70
C CYS A 41 6.99 5.40 -29.64
N CYS A 42 6.13 5.22 -28.64
CA CYS A 42 6.17 4.05 -27.77
C CYS A 42 5.87 2.79 -28.59
N THR A 43 6.89 2.00 -28.90
CA THR A 43 6.74 0.70 -29.58
C THR A 43 7.28 -0.41 -28.68
N PRO A 44 6.80 -1.66 -28.80
CA PRO A 44 7.39 -2.79 -28.09
C PRO A 44 8.89 -3.00 -28.40
N ASP A 45 9.34 -2.58 -29.58
CA ASP A 45 10.74 -2.63 -30.00
C ASP A 45 11.60 -1.50 -29.40
N ASN A 46 10.97 -0.43 -28.87
CA ASN A 46 11.60 0.67 -28.16
C ASN A 46 10.76 1.07 -26.94
N ILE A 47 10.57 0.14 -25.99
CA ILE A 47 9.87 0.38 -24.72
C ILE A 47 10.54 1.58 -24.00
N PRO A 48 9.85 2.73 -23.89
CA PRO A 48 10.32 3.81 -23.06
C PRO A 48 9.75 3.66 -21.64
N LEU A 49 10.14 4.57 -20.74
CA LEU A 49 9.57 4.63 -19.39
C LEU A 49 8.04 4.74 -19.46
N ILE A 50 7.32 4.21 -18.48
CA ILE A 50 5.84 4.17 -18.49
C ILE A 50 5.29 5.60 -18.62
N SER A 51 5.89 6.54 -17.89
CA SER A 51 5.47 7.94 -17.89
C SER A 51 5.72 8.67 -19.21
N LYS A 52 6.65 8.18 -20.03
CA LYS A 52 6.90 8.75 -21.36
C LYS A 52 5.74 8.49 -22.31
N CYS A 53 5.12 7.31 -22.24
CA CYS A 53 3.92 7.01 -23.04
C CYS A 53 2.68 7.81 -22.60
N GLY A 54 2.63 8.24 -21.34
CA GLY A 54 1.53 9.06 -20.79
C GLY A 54 1.77 10.57 -20.88
N THR A 55 2.59 11.07 -21.81
CA THR A 55 2.99 12.49 -21.82
C THR A 55 2.04 13.40 -22.58
N LEU A 56 1.50 12.97 -23.73
CA LEU A 56 0.65 13.78 -24.59
C LEU A 56 -0.83 13.41 -24.42
N PRO A 57 -1.79 14.30 -24.73
CA PRO A 57 -3.20 13.92 -24.78
C PRO A 57 -3.50 13.07 -26.02
N PRO A 58 -4.40 12.08 -25.94
CA PRO A 58 -5.25 11.70 -24.79
C PRO A 58 -4.59 10.78 -23.74
N GLU A 59 -3.42 10.22 -24.00
CA GLU A 59 -2.74 9.21 -23.17
C GLU A 59 -2.41 9.73 -21.77
N SER A 60 -2.03 11.00 -21.67
CA SER A 60 -1.77 11.70 -20.41
C SER A 60 -3.00 11.80 -19.52
N CYS A 61 -4.21 11.90 -20.08
CA CYS A 61 -5.45 11.87 -19.31
C CYS A 61 -5.68 10.47 -18.73
N PHE A 62 -5.45 9.42 -19.52
CA PHE A 62 -5.53 8.04 -19.05
C PHE A 62 -4.48 7.76 -17.98
N PHE A 63 -3.23 8.17 -18.20
CA PHE A 63 -2.14 8.01 -17.24
C PHE A 63 -2.44 8.70 -15.91
N SER A 64 -2.88 9.96 -15.94
CA SER A 64 -3.33 10.70 -14.75
C SER A 64 -4.46 9.97 -14.03
N LEU A 65 -5.48 9.50 -14.75
CA LEU A 65 -6.61 8.77 -14.17
C LEU A 65 -6.14 7.48 -13.49
N ILE A 66 -5.33 6.66 -14.18
CA ILE A 66 -4.80 5.40 -13.66
C ILE A 66 -3.97 5.62 -12.40
N CYS A 67 -3.04 6.58 -12.42
CA CYS A 67 -2.21 6.91 -11.25
C CYS A 67 -3.04 7.46 -10.09
N SER A 68 -4.05 8.29 -10.37
CA SER A 68 -4.90 8.88 -9.34
C SER A 68 -5.84 7.86 -8.71
N THR A 69 -6.47 7.00 -9.51
CA THR A 69 -7.25 5.86 -9.01
C THR A 69 -6.36 4.87 -8.26
N GLY A 70 -5.18 4.54 -8.80
CA GLY A 70 -4.21 3.67 -8.15
C GLY A 70 -3.76 4.20 -6.79
N SER A 71 -3.51 5.51 -6.68
CA SER A 71 -3.18 6.18 -5.42
C SER A 71 -4.26 5.97 -4.36
N PHE A 72 -5.53 6.24 -4.71
CA PHE A 72 -6.65 6.04 -3.79
C PHE A 72 -6.78 4.57 -3.35
N MET A 73 -6.65 3.62 -4.28
CA MET A 73 -6.71 2.19 -3.98
C MET A 73 -5.55 1.76 -3.06
N VAL A 74 -4.33 2.26 -3.30
CA VAL A 74 -3.15 2.01 -2.44
C VAL A 74 -3.39 2.52 -1.01
N MET A 75 -3.96 3.72 -0.86
CA MET A 75 -4.31 4.26 0.46
C MET A 75 -5.31 3.37 1.18
N LEU A 76 -6.37 2.95 0.47
CA LEU A 76 -7.43 2.12 1.04
C LEU A 76 -6.93 0.72 1.41
N ILE A 77 -6.19 0.05 0.52
CA ILE A 77 -5.58 -1.26 0.81
C ILE A 77 -4.61 -1.15 1.99
N GLY A 78 -3.78 -0.10 2.02
CA GLY A 78 -2.86 0.15 3.13
C GLY A 78 -3.59 0.30 4.47
N LEU A 79 -4.69 1.05 4.49
CA LEU A 79 -5.52 1.25 5.69
C LEU A 79 -6.20 -0.03 6.15
N LEU A 80 -6.80 -0.79 5.22
CA LEU A 80 -7.44 -2.07 5.54
C LEU A 80 -6.42 -3.08 6.05
N ARG A 81 -5.23 -3.12 5.43
CA ARG A 81 -4.14 -3.98 5.90
C ARG A 81 -3.68 -3.59 7.30
N TYR A 82 -3.55 -2.30 7.56
CA TYR A 82 -3.19 -1.79 8.89
C TYR A 82 -4.20 -2.23 9.97
N ALA A 83 -5.50 -2.09 9.69
CA ALA A 83 -6.57 -2.51 10.59
C ALA A 83 -6.60 -4.03 10.80
N HIS A 84 -6.43 -4.81 9.73
CA HIS A 84 -6.36 -6.27 9.80
C HIS A 84 -5.20 -6.75 10.70
N VAL A 85 -4.05 -6.10 10.61
CA VAL A 85 -2.89 -6.42 11.46
C VAL A 85 -3.15 -6.11 12.94
N ILE A 86 -3.87 -5.01 13.23
CA ILE A 86 -4.30 -4.68 14.60
C ILE A 86 -5.30 -5.71 15.13
N GLU A 87 -6.29 -6.11 14.32
CA GLU A 87 -7.28 -7.11 14.68
C GLU A 87 -6.64 -8.45 15.03
N ARG A 88 -5.54 -8.82 14.35
CA ARG A 88 -4.74 -10.00 14.71
C ARG A 88 -3.91 -9.85 16.00
N HIS A 89 -4.19 -8.83 16.81
CA HIS A 89 -3.51 -8.46 18.06
C HIS A 89 -2.00 -8.23 17.91
N GLN A 90 -1.58 -7.68 16.76
CA GLN A 90 -0.19 -7.30 16.51
C GLN A 90 -0.11 -5.81 16.16
N ASN A 91 -0.03 -4.95 17.18
CA ASN A 91 0.27 -3.54 16.96
C ASN A 91 1.78 -3.31 17.17
N CYS A 92 2.48 -2.88 16.13
CA CYS A 92 3.90 -2.61 16.19
C CYS A 92 4.28 -1.45 15.28
N MET A 93 5.43 -0.84 15.54
CA MET A 93 5.96 0.26 14.71
C MET A 93 6.05 -0.12 13.22
N LEU A 94 6.25 -1.40 12.91
CA LEU A 94 6.31 -1.92 11.56
C LEU A 94 4.97 -1.76 10.81
N ASN A 95 3.84 -1.92 11.51
CA ASN A 95 2.50 -1.75 10.93
C ASN A 95 2.24 -0.28 10.60
N THR A 96 2.54 0.62 11.53
CA THR A 96 2.42 2.07 11.32
C THR A 96 3.37 2.57 10.22
N ALA A 97 4.61 2.09 10.20
CA ALA A 97 5.57 2.38 9.13
C ALA A 97 5.09 1.86 7.76
N GLY A 98 4.44 0.71 7.73
CA GLY A 98 3.81 0.19 6.51
C GLY A 98 2.69 1.11 6.02
N LEU A 99 1.79 1.52 6.90
CA LEU A 99 0.71 2.46 6.53
C LEU A 99 1.26 3.79 6.01
N SER A 100 2.25 4.38 6.70
CA SER A 100 2.85 5.64 6.27
C SER A 100 3.56 5.50 4.92
N ALA A 101 4.31 4.41 4.71
CA ALA A 101 4.96 4.13 3.42
C ALA A 101 3.93 4.01 2.28
N ALA A 102 2.79 3.35 2.51
CA ALA A 102 1.71 3.26 1.52
C ALA A 102 1.13 4.63 1.15
N TRP A 103 0.90 5.50 2.14
CA TRP A 103 0.33 6.84 1.89
C TRP A 103 1.33 7.81 1.26
N ILE A 104 2.61 7.70 1.62
CA ILE A 104 3.70 8.44 0.94
C ILE A 104 3.80 7.98 -0.52
N CYS A 105 3.70 6.67 -0.78
CA CYS A 105 3.65 6.12 -2.14
C CYS A 105 2.47 6.69 -2.93
N ALA A 106 1.28 6.70 -2.33
CA ALA A 106 0.08 7.26 -2.94
C ALA A 106 0.24 8.75 -3.31
N ALA A 107 0.87 9.55 -2.44
CA ALA A 107 1.17 10.95 -2.73
C ALA A 107 2.15 11.09 -3.91
N GLY A 108 3.21 10.26 -3.95
CA GLY A 108 4.13 10.20 -5.09
C GLY A 108 3.43 9.82 -6.39
N LEU A 109 2.52 8.83 -6.36
CA LEU A 109 1.74 8.39 -7.52
C LEU A 109 0.87 9.51 -8.09
N ILE A 110 0.24 10.31 -7.22
CA ILE A 110 -0.55 11.49 -7.65
C ILE A 110 0.34 12.49 -8.38
N MET A 111 1.53 12.77 -7.84
CA MET A 111 2.48 13.68 -8.50
C MET A 111 2.92 13.15 -9.87
N VAL A 112 3.35 11.88 -9.93
CA VAL A 112 3.79 11.24 -11.18
C VAL A 112 2.70 11.29 -12.25
N GLY A 113 1.46 10.97 -11.89
CA GLY A 113 0.33 10.92 -12.83
C GLY A 113 -0.12 12.28 -13.35
N ASN A 114 0.01 13.34 -12.53
CA ASN A 114 -0.55 14.66 -12.85
C ASN A 114 0.49 15.67 -13.35
N PHE A 115 1.78 15.41 -13.16
CA PHE A 115 2.87 16.22 -13.70
C PHE A 115 3.60 15.42 -14.74
N GLN A 116 3.32 15.65 -16.03
CA GLN A 116 3.89 14.90 -17.14
C GLN A 116 5.40 15.14 -17.25
N VAL A 117 6.14 14.09 -17.59
CA VAL A 117 7.60 14.11 -17.57
C VAL A 117 8.21 15.10 -18.58
N ASP A 118 7.54 15.48 -19.67
CA ASP A 118 8.11 16.48 -20.59
C ASP A 118 7.69 17.92 -20.31
N ILE A 119 6.61 18.12 -19.56
CA ILE A 119 6.05 19.46 -19.26
C ILE A 119 6.51 19.94 -17.88
N ALA A 120 6.46 19.06 -16.87
CA ALA A 120 6.73 19.38 -15.47
C ALA A 120 7.78 18.41 -14.87
N LYS A 121 8.92 18.29 -15.56
CA LYS A 121 10.05 17.38 -15.24
C LYS A 121 10.40 17.27 -13.77
N VAL A 122 10.62 18.41 -13.10
CA VAL A 122 11.07 18.43 -11.71
C VAL A 122 10.03 17.79 -10.79
N LEU A 123 8.77 18.18 -10.93
CA LEU A 123 7.68 17.63 -10.11
C LEU A 123 7.44 16.16 -10.42
N HIS A 124 7.54 15.76 -11.69
CA HIS A 124 7.44 14.37 -12.10
C HIS A 124 8.50 13.49 -11.41
N TYR A 125 9.78 13.87 -11.50
CA TYR A 125 10.87 13.10 -10.92
C TYR A 125 10.88 13.13 -9.40
N VAL A 126 10.45 14.24 -8.76
CA VAL A 126 10.18 14.27 -7.32
C VAL A 126 9.10 13.24 -6.96
N GLY A 127 7.99 13.22 -7.71
CA GLY A 127 6.94 12.23 -7.54
C GLY A 127 7.46 10.79 -7.68
N ALA A 128 8.24 10.50 -8.72
CA ALA A 128 8.81 9.17 -8.96
C ALA A 128 9.79 8.75 -7.85
N GLY A 129 10.66 9.68 -7.44
CA GLY A 129 11.60 9.51 -6.33
C GLY A 129 10.92 9.32 -4.97
N VAL A 130 9.67 9.76 -4.82
CA VAL A 130 8.85 9.46 -3.63
C VAL A 130 8.13 8.11 -3.80
N ALA A 131 7.45 7.89 -4.91
CA ALA A 131 6.60 6.73 -5.14
C ALA A 131 7.37 5.41 -5.14
N PHE A 132 8.48 5.33 -5.87
CA PHE A 132 9.19 4.05 -6.05
C PHE A 132 9.88 3.59 -4.75
N PRO A 133 10.68 4.41 -4.05
CA PRO A 133 11.30 3.97 -2.80
C PRO A 133 10.29 3.67 -1.69
N SER A 134 9.21 4.45 -1.58
CA SER A 134 8.18 4.22 -0.55
C SER A 134 7.34 2.97 -0.83
N SER A 135 7.02 2.65 -2.10
CA SER A 135 6.42 1.35 -2.44
C SER A 135 7.37 0.18 -2.15
N MET A 136 8.67 0.32 -2.42
CA MET A 136 9.65 -0.70 -2.08
C MET A 136 9.73 -0.93 -0.56
N LEU A 137 9.78 0.16 0.21
CA LEU A 137 9.72 0.09 1.67
C LEU A 137 8.44 -0.61 2.13
N PHE A 138 7.29 -0.23 1.58
CA PHE A 138 6.01 -0.85 1.91
C PHE A 138 6.02 -2.37 1.69
N VAL A 139 6.43 -2.86 0.52
CA VAL A 139 6.40 -4.31 0.24
C VAL A 139 7.41 -5.11 1.09
N CYS A 140 8.55 -4.51 1.45
CA CYS A 140 9.51 -5.11 2.40
C CYS A 140 8.91 -5.24 3.81
N LEU A 141 8.29 -4.17 4.31
CA LEU A 141 7.63 -4.15 5.61
C LEU A 141 6.47 -5.15 5.65
N GLN A 142 5.66 -5.19 4.59
CA GLN A 142 4.53 -6.11 4.49
C GLN A 142 4.96 -7.56 4.35
N SER A 143 6.06 -7.85 3.65
CA SER A 143 6.64 -9.21 3.62
C SER A 143 7.05 -9.66 5.03
N THR A 144 7.72 -8.79 5.77
CA THR A 144 8.14 -9.06 7.15
C THR A 144 6.93 -9.25 8.08
N LEU A 145 5.91 -8.38 7.98
CA LEU A 145 4.65 -8.52 8.73
C LEU A 145 3.94 -9.82 8.40
N THR A 146 3.94 -10.25 7.13
CA THR A 146 3.30 -11.50 6.71
C THR A 146 3.92 -12.69 7.43
N TYR A 147 5.26 -12.78 7.49
CA TYR A 147 5.92 -13.82 8.26
C TYR A 147 5.66 -13.73 9.77
N LYS A 148 5.67 -12.52 10.34
CA LYS A 148 5.38 -12.31 11.76
C LYS A 148 3.96 -12.74 12.13
N LEU A 149 3.01 -12.56 11.22
CA LEU A 149 1.62 -12.94 11.44
C LEU A 149 1.39 -14.43 11.15
N ALA A 150 2.17 -15.08 10.28
CA ALA A 150 1.91 -16.44 9.81
C ALA A 150 1.87 -17.49 10.93
N LYS A 151 0.79 -18.29 10.92
CA LYS A 151 0.50 -19.42 11.82
C LYS A 151 0.27 -20.72 11.04
N THR A 152 -0.12 -20.62 9.78
CA THR A 152 -0.36 -21.79 8.91
C THR A 152 0.70 -21.93 7.82
N GLN A 153 0.88 -23.13 7.28
CA GLN A 153 1.81 -23.38 6.17
C GLN A 153 1.45 -22.55 4.93
N GLU A 154 0.16 -22.31 4.67
CA GLU A 154 -0.28 -21.47 3.56
C GLU A 154 0.12 -20.00 3.75
N GLU A 155 0.00 -19.47 4.96
CA GLU A 155 0.45 -18.11 5.29
C GLU A 155 1.97 -17.97 5.15
N TYR A 156 2.75 -18.99 5.53
CA TYR A 156 4.20 -19.03 5.27
C TYR A 156 4.53 -19.07 3.78
N ARG A 157 3.79 -19.84 2.97
CA ARG A 157 3.94 -19.86 1.50
C ARG A 157 3.69 -18.47 0.90
N VAL A 158 2.67 -17.75 1.36
CA VAL A 158 2.43 -16.36 0.95
C VAL A 158 3.58 -15.45 1.39
N GLY A 159 4.13 -15.64 2.59
CA GLY A 159 5.33 -14.96 3.07
C GLY A 159 6.53 -15.17 2.14
N HIS A 160 6.81 -16.40 1.73
CA HIS A 160 7.88 -16.73 0.77
C HIS A 160 7.66 -16.09 -0.60
N LEU A 161 6.44 -16.18 -1.13
CA LEU A 161 6.08 -15.52 -2.38
C LEU A 161 6.34 -14.02 -2.31
N ARG A 162 5.85 -13.35 -1.26
CA ARG A 162 6.03 -11.91 -1.04
C ARG A 162 7.49 -11.52 -0.87
N GLY A 163 8.25 -12.28 -0.09
CA GLY A 163 9.69 -12.05 0.07
C GLY A 163 10.45 -12.17 -1.25
N GLY A 164 10.14 -13.18 -2.07
CA GLY A 164 10.71 -13.34 -3.41
C GLY A 164 10.34 -12.20 -4.35
N MET A 165 9.08 -11.79 -4.37
CA MET A 165 8.60 -10.65 -5.17
C MET A 165 9.26 -9.34 -4.74
N ALA A 166 9.39 -9.09 -3.43
CA ALA A 166 10.06 -7.91 -2.90
C ALA A 166 11.55 -7.89 -3.24
N LEU A 167 12.23 -9.03 -3.16
CA LEU A 167 13.64 -9.14 -3.56
C LEU A 167 13.81 -8.84 -5.06
N LEU A 168 12.97 -9.43 -5.91
CA LEU A 168 13.03 -9.20 -7.35
C LEU A 168 12.69 -7.74 -7.70
N ALA A 169 11.71 -7.14 -7.01
CA ALA A 169 11.38 -5.73 -7.16
C ALA A 169 12.55 -4.83 -6.74
N LEU A 170 13.24 -5.14 -5.63
CA LEU A 170 14.42 -4.39 -5.21
C LEU A 170 15.53 -4.43 -6.26
N VAL A 171 15.81 -5.61 -6.82
CA VAL A 171 16.80 -5.78 -7.89
C VAL A 171 16.39 -4.96 -9.12
N ALA A 172 15.12 -5.06 -9.55
CA ALA A 172 14.61 -4.30 -10.68
C ALA A 172 14.72 -2.78 -10.45
N LEU A 173 14.34 -2.28 -9.27
CA LEU A 173 14.42 -0.86 -8.94
C LEU A 173 15.86 -0.34 -8.97
N VAL A 174 16.80 -1.09 -8.38
CA VAL A 174 18.22 -0.71 -8.37
C VAL A 174 18.79 -0.72 -9.79
N LEU A 175 18.53 -1.76 -10.58
CA LEU A 175 19.02 -1.83 -11.96
C LEU A 175 18.42 -0.73 -12.83
N SER A 176 17.12 -0.44 -12.67
CA SER A 176 16.46 0.67 -13.36
C SER A 176 17.15 2.00 -13.04
N GLY A 177 17.36 2.33 -11.75
CA GLY A 177 18.03 3.56 -11.36
C GLY A 177 19.48 3.66 -11.85
N VAL A 178 20.26 2.58 -11.73
CA VAL A 178 21.68 2.55 -12.16
C VAL A 178 21.80 2.76 -13.67
N PHE A 179 20.96 2.09 -14.46
CA PHE A 179 20.99 2.19 -15.92
C PHE A 179 20.38 3.50 -16.43
N PHE A 180 19.39 4.06 -15.73
CA PHE A 180 18.79 5.35 -16.08
C PHE A 180 19.81 6.50 -16.04
N CYS A 181 20.75 6.47 -15.10
CA CYS A 181 21.82 7.47 -14.98
C CYS A 181 22.88 7.40 -16.09
N GLN A 182 22.81 6.42 -17.00
CA GLN A 182 23.78 6.24 -18.08
C GLN A 182 23.34 6.96 -19.36
N GLU A 183 24.29 7.43 -20.16
CA GLU A 183 24.01 8.10 -21.44
C GLU A 183 23.75 7.12 -22.61
N SER A 184 24.04 5.83 -22.42
CA SER A 184 23.84 4.82 -23.46
C SER A 184 22.37 4.53 -23.69
N PHE A 185 21.93 4.64 -24.94
CA PHE A 185 20.56 4.27 -25.36
C PHE A 185 20.17 2.85 -24.93
N ALA A 186 21.08 1.87 -25.10
CA ALA A 186 20.81 0.49 -24.73
C ALA A 186 20.58 0.31 -23.22
N LEU A 187 21.33 1.05 -22.40
CA LEU A 187 21.18 1.02 -20.95
C LEU A 187 19.90 1.76 -20.53
N GLN A 188 19.57 2.89 -21.14
CA GLN A 188 18.29 3.58 -20.86
C GLN A 188 17.08 2.74 -21.23
N HIS A 189 17.15 2.00 -22.35
CA HIS A 189 16.11 1.05 -22.72
C HIS A 189 16.03 -0.12 -21.71
N ALA A 190 17.17 -0.66 -21.28
CA ALA A 190 17.18 -1.65 -20.20
C ALA A 190 16.58 -1.09 -18.89
N ALA A 191 16.87 0.18 -18.55
CA ALA A 191 16.32 0.85 -17.39
C ALA A 191 14.79 0.90 -17.41
N ALA A 192 14.22 1.17 -18.60
CA ALA A 192 12.78 1.13 -18.82
C ALA A 192 12.22 -0.28 -18.62
N ILE A 193 12.84 -1.32 -19.17
CA ILE A 193 12.40 -2.71 -18.96
C ILE A 193 12.37 -3.05 -17.46
N PHE A 194 13.38 -2.64 -16.70
CA PHE A 194 13.41 -2.85 -15.26
C PHE A 194 12.38 -2.02 -14.50
N GLU A 195 12.07 -0.79 -14.93
CA GLU A 195 10.97 0.02 -14.38
C GLU A 195 9.62 -0.68 -14.58
N TRP A 196 9.35 -1.16 -15.79
CA TRP A 196 8.14 -1.92 -16.11
C TRP A 196 8.04 -3.18 -15.25
N THR A 197 9.13 -3.94 -15.16
CA THR A 197 9.21 -5.14 -14.33
C THR A 197 8.94 -4.82 -12.86
N TYR A 198 9.54 -3.75 -12.34
CA TYR A 198 9.31 -3.26 -10.98
C TYR A 198 7.82 -2.95 -10.74
N CYS A 199 7.21 -2.14 -11.61
CA CYS A 199 5.81 -1.76 -11.49
C CYS A 199 4.87 -2.99 -11.51
N MET A 200 5.11 -3.96 -12.40
CA MET A 200 4.31 -5.19 -12.46
C MET A 200 4.43 -6.00 -11.16
N LEU A 201 5.64 -6.13 -10.60
CA LEU A 201 5.85 -6.84 -9.34
C LEU A 201 5.14 -6.16 -8.17
N ILE A 202 5.19 -4.83 -8.08
CA ILE A 202 4.47 -4.09 -7.04
C ILE A 202 2.97 -4.30 -7.18
N MET A 203 2.41 -4.20 -8.40
CA MET A 203 0.97 -4.40 -8.63
C MET A 203 0.53 -5.83 -8.26
N LEU A 204 1.29 -6.83 -8.70
CA LEU A 204 1.02 -8.22 -8.33
C LEU A 204 1.14 -8.44 -6.82
N PHE A 205 2.09 -7.77 -6.15
CA PHE A 205 2.26 -7.85 -4.70
C PHE A 205 0.99 -7.36 -3.99
N TYR A 206 0.43 -6.23 -4.40
CA TYR A 206 -0.86 -5.75 -3.88
C TYR A 206 -1.98 -6.78 -4.09
N GLY A 207 -2.02 -7.43 -5.26
CA GLY A 207 -2.94 -8.53 -5.57
C GLY A 207 -2.93 -9.66 -4.54
N THR A 208 -1.77 -9.97 -3.96
CA THR A 208 -1.65 -11.04 -2.96
C THR A 208 -2.44 -10.76 -1.68
N PHE A 209 -2.77 -9.49 -1.35
CA PHE A 209 -3.59 -9.17 -0.17
C PHE A 209 -5.01 -9.71 -0.25
N ALA A 210 -5.45 -10.15 -1.43
CA ALA A 210 -6.72 -10.86 -1.58
C ALA A 210 -6.80 -12.09 -0.65
N PHE A 211 -5.67 -12.75 -0.38
CA PHE A 211 -5.62 -13.90 0.51
C PHE A 211 -6.07 -13.52 1.94
N GLU A 212 -5.51 -12.46 2.52
CA GLU A 212 -5.93 -12.02 3.86
C GLU A 212 -7.28 -11.32 3.86
N PHE A 213 -7.58 -10.55 2.81
CA PHE A 213 -8.83 -9.78 2.74
C PHE A 213 -10.04 -10.70 2.55
N GLY A 214 -9.84 -11.94 2.10
CA GLY A 214 -10.87 -12.97 2.04
C GLY A 214 -11.43 -13.38 3.39
N SER A 215 -10.61 -13.23 4.43
CA SER A 215 -10.97 -13.53 5.82
C SER A 215 -11.47 -12.32 6.61
N MET A 216 -11.45 -11.11 6.03
CA MET A 216 -11.85 -9.89 6.74
C MET A 216 -13.36 -9.88 7.03
N SER A 217 -13.69 -9.72 8.31
CA SER A 217 -15.04 -9.64 8.88
C SER A 217 -15.44 -8.19 9.19
N GLY A 218 -16.65 -7.98 9.71
CA GLY A 218 -17.10 -6.68 10.23
C GLY A 218 -16.21 -6.14 11.35
N ASP A 219 -15.51 -7.02 12.07
CA ASP A 219 -14.61 -6.67 13.18
C ASP A 219 -13.45 -5.78 12.73
N THR A 220 -12.85 -6.02 11.56
CA THR A 220 -11.82 -5.13 11.00
C THR A 220 -12.35 -3.70 10.79
N LEU A 221 -13.61 -3.58 10.38
CA LEU A 221 -14.27 -2.28 10.20
C LEU A 221 -14.58 -1.61 11.54
N THR A 222 -14.84 -2.38 12.60
CA THR A 222 -14.98 -1.83 13.95
C THR A 222 -13.66 -1.30 14.52
N VAL A 223 -12.51 -1.90 14.16
CA VAL A 223 -11.19 -1.37 14.51
C VAL A 223 -10.98 0.00 13.87
N LEU A 224 -11.42 0.17 12.61
CA LEU A 224 -11.38 1.46 11.92
C LEU A 224 -12.34 2.49 12.56
N SER A 225 -13.55 2.08 12.95
CA SER A 225 -14.54 2.99 13.54
C SER A 225 -14.23 3.40 14.98
N ARG A 226 -13.50 2.56 15.73
CA ARG A 226 -13.05 2.86 17.10
C ARG A 226 -11.79 3.74 17.18
N GLY A 227 -11.17 4.05 16.04
CA GLY A 227 -10.15 5.09 15.84
C GLY A 227 -9.23 5.41 17.04
N GLY A 228 -8.04 4.82 17.09
CA GLY A 228 -6.85 5.50 17.63
C GLY A 228 -6.76 5.80 19.14
N GLY A 229 -7.67 5.33 20.00
CA GLY A 229 -7.67 5.59 21.45
C GLY A 229 -6.89 4.58 22.32
N GLY A 230 -5.80 3.98 21.84
CA GLY A 230 -5.20 2.79 22.45
C GLY A 230 -3.75 2.90 22.89
N ALA A 231 -3.30 4.08 23.32
CA ALA A 231 -2.06 4.23 24.07
C ALA A 231 -2.37 4.77 25.48
N GLY A 232 -2.44 3.86 26.46
CA GLY A 232 -2.40 4.17 27.89
C GLY A 232 -3.75 4.42 28.59
N GLY A 233 -4.14 3.51 29.49
CA GLY A 233 -5.19 3.75 30.49
C GLY A 233 -5.68 2.45 31.15
N PRO A 234 -5.56 2.27 32.49
CA PRO A 234 -5.78 0.99 33.14
C PRO A 234 -7.27 0.62 33.24
N SER A 235 -7.51 -0.68 33.11
CA SER A 235 -8.78 -1.38 33.34
C SER A 235 -9.33 -1.15 34.75
N PHE A 236 -10.57 -0.67 34.86
CA PHE A 236 -11.37 -0.79 36.08
C PHE A 236 -12.38 -1.94 35.92
N PRO A 237 -12.45 -2.89 36.88
CA PRO A 237 -13.50 -3.89 36.89
C PRO A 237 -14.75 -3.32 37.57
N THR A 238 -15.87 -3.27 36.86
CA THR A 238 -17.18 -3.03 37.49
C THR A 238 -17.75 -4.36 37.98
N SER A 239 -17.67 -4.53 39.31
CA SER A 239 -18.26 -5.62 40.07
C SER A 239 -19.79 -5.63 39.93
N SER A 240 -20.32 -6.81 39.64
CA SER A 240 -21.74 -7.17 39.71
C SER A 240 -22.25 -7.29 41.15
N GLY A 241 -23.55 -7.02 41.35
CA GLY A 241 -24.36 -7.45 42.50
C GLY A 241 -24.63 -6.35 43.54
N HIS A 242 -25.78 -6.26 44.20
CA HIS A 242 -27.10 -6.88 44.11
C HIS A 242 -27.96 -6.12 45.15
N LYS A 243 -29.26 -5.92 44.87
CA LYS A 243 -30.38 -5.73 45.82
C LYS A 243 -30.30 -4.65 46.92
N MET A 244 -31.26 -3.72 46.91
CA MET A 244 -31.81 -3.11 48.14
C MET A 244 -33.34 -3.21 48.12
N GLU A 245 -33.88 -3.99 49.05
CA GLU A 245 -35.25 -3.92 49.54
C GLU A 245 -35.26 -4.30 51.03
N ALA A 246 -36.18 -3.66 51.76
CA ALA A 246 -36.69 -3.93 53.12
C ALA A 246 -35.91 -3.38 54.36
N GLU A 247 -36.48 -2.31 54.91
CA GLU A 247 -36.97 -2.12 56.30
C GLU A 247 -36.24 -2.72 57.52
N GLY A 248 -36.10 -1.89 58.57
CA GLY A 248 -36.37 -2.35 59.94
C GLY A 248 -35.36 -2.03 61.05
N ARG A 249 -35.62 -0.92 61.78
CA ARG A 249 -35.76 -0.83 63.27
C ARG A 249 -34.64 -1.34 64.21
N GLY A 250 -34.18 -0.44 65.10
CA GLY A 250 -33.63 -0.77 66.44
C GLY A 250 -32.18 -0.29 66.65
N SER A 251 -31.92 0.78 67.40
CA SER A 251 -31.83 0.87 68.88
C SER A 251 -30.44 0.52 69.45
N ASN A 252 -29.81 1.56 70.01
CA ASN A 252 -29.01 1.61 71.25
C ASN A 252 -27.53 1.17 71.31
N HIS A 253 -26.77 2.15 71.84
CA HIS A 253 -25.80 2.10 72.95
C HIS A 253 -24.29 1.91 72.74
N HIS A 254 -23.56 2.85 73.39
CA HIS A 254 -22.20 2.86 73.96
C HIS A 254 -20.99 2.70 73.02
N GLN A 255 -20.09 3.68 72.88
CA GLN A 255 -19.16 4.36 73.82
C GLN A 255 -17.84 3.59 74.05
N SER A 256 -16.76 4.36 73.99
CA SER A 256 -15.40 4.19 74.54
C SER A 256 -14.28 3.66 73.64
N ASP A 257 -13.43 4.63 73.25
CA ASP A 257 -11.96 4.66 73.30
C ASP A 257 -11.21 3.37 73.71
N SER A 258 -10.22 2.98 72.89
CA SER A 258 -8.82 3.00 73.35
C SER A 258 -7.80 2.74 72.24
N LEU A 259 -6.74 3.53 72.33
CA LEU A 259 -5.44 3.38 71.69
C LEU A 259 -4.73 2.06 72.06
N SER A 260 -3.78 1.73 71.19
CA SER A 260 -2.43 1.17 71.44
C SER A 260 -2.14 -0.30 71.11
N MET A 261 -1.19 -0.43 70.17
CA MET A 261 -0.04 -1.33 70.12
C MET A 261 -0.24 -2.83 70.41
N LEU A 262 -0.17 -3.65 69.36
CA LEU A 262 1.05 -4.36 68.92
C LEU A 262 0.82 -4.99 67.55
#